data_AF-M0IL91-F1
#
_entry.id   AF-M0IL91-F1
#
_cell.length_a   1.000
_cell.length_b   1.000
_cell.length_c   1.000
_cell.angle_alpha   90.00
_cell.angle_beta   90.00
_cell.angle_gamma   90.00
#
_symmetry.space_group_name_H-M   'P 1'
#
loop_
_entity.id
_entity.type
_entity.pdbx_description
1 polymer ?
#
loop_
_entity_poly.entity_id
_entity_poly.type
_entity_poly.pdbx_seq_one_letter_code
_entity_poly.pdbx_strand_id
1 'polypeptide(L)'
;MVSFPPGEPQAVCALCESPFEVYSAERTSIYANVVCQACDSRAVTSTGDEPAVGREYLQRESDDPIDSAVVADVGDNPVFIDGQQCWRRYKFGGWITRLDEHDCESVREFRQMHRDDV
;
A
#
# COMPACT_ATOMS: atom_id res chain seq x y z
N MET A 1 -4.35 11.61 -13.14
CA MET A 1 -3.79 10.48 -13.90
C MET A 1 -2.54 10.09 -13.17
N VAL A 2 -2.41 8.81 -12.86
CA VAL A 2 -1.28 8.30 -12.10
C VAL A 2 -0.10 7.98 -13.00
N SER A 3 1.12 8.04 -12.48
CA SER A 3 2.34 7.72 -13.25
C SER A 3 2.40 6.26 -13.70
N PHE A 4 1.89 5.34 -12.87
CA PHE A 4 1.82 3.92 -13.17
C PHE A 4 0.37 3.42 -13.00
N PRO A 5 -0.41 3.32 -14.09
CA PRO A 5 -1.80 2.86 -14.03
C PRO A 5 -1.88 1.34 -13.77
N PRO A 6 -3.01 0.85 -13.19
CA PRO A 6 -3.25 -0.59 -13.12
C PRO A 6 -3.51 -1.16 -14.53
N GLY A 7 -3.41 -2.48 -14.68
CA GLY A 7 -3.57 -3.19 -15.94
C GLY A 7 -2.27 -3.40 -16.71
N GLU A 8 -1.25 -2.57 -16.46
CA GLU A 8 0.07 -2.66 -17.08
C GLU A 8 1.16 -2.98 -16.04
N PRO A 9 2.09 -3.90 -16.31
CA PRO A 9 3.19 -4.19 -15.39
C PRO A 9 4.10 -2.97 -15.18
N GLN A 10 4.16 -2.50 -13.93
CA GLN A 10 5.16 -1.52 -13.51
C GLN A 10 6.51 -2.23 -13.27
N ALA A 11 7.58 -1.74 -13.91
CA ALA A 11 8.92 -2.35 -13.82
C ALA A 11 9.86 -1.69 -12.79
N VAL A 12 9.54 -0.47 -12.34
CA VAL A 12 10.36 0.34 -11.43
C VAL A 12 9.54 0.85 -10.26
N CYS A 13 10.15 1.14 -9.12
CA CYS A 13 9.49 1.70 -7.95
C CYS A 13 8.90 3.10 -8.24
N ALA A 14 7.67 3.37 -7.79
CA ALA A 14 7.03 4.68 -7.95
C ALA A 14 7.69 5.80 -7.12
N LEU A 15 8.47 5.45 -6.09
CA LEU A 15 9.17 6.42 -5.24
C LEU A 15 10.63 6.64 -5.64
N CYS A 16 11.41 5.58 -5.83
CA CYS A 16 12.85 5.67 -6.05
C CYS A 16 13.30 5.31 -7.46
N GLU A 17 12.36 4.99 -8.36
CA GLU A 17 12.60 4.64 -9.77
C GLU A 17 13.54 3.44 -10.00
N SER A 18 13.93 2.75 -8.93
CA SER A 18 14.79 1.56 -9.02
C SER A 18 13.98 0.38 -9.56
N PRO A 19 14.57 -0.48 -10.40
CA PRO A 19 13.91 -1.68 -10.92
C PRO A 19 13.40 -2.59 -9.80
N PHE A 20 12.26 -3.25 -10.02
CA PHE A 20 11.79 -4.28 -9.09
C PHE A 20 12.62 -5.56 -9.22
N GLU A 21 13.20 -6.00 -8.10
CA GLU A 21 13.93 -7.27 -8.03
C GLU A 21 13.02 -8.44 -7.60
N VAL A 22 12.02 -8.14 -6.76
CA VAL A 22 11.24 -9.17 -6.03
C VAL A 22 9.80 -9.29 -6.54
N TYR A 23 9.28 -8.25 -7.20
CA TYR A 23 7.88 -8.25 -7.64
C TYR A 23 7.74 -8.79 -9.06
N SER A 24 6.85 -9.77 -9.22
CA SER A 24 6.43 -10.26 -10.53
C SER A 24 5.61 -9.21 -11.28
N ALA A 25 5.70 -9.23 -12.61
CA ALA A 25 4.89 -8.39 -13.51
C ALA A 25 3.37 -8.45 -13.22
N GLU A 26 2.85 -9.65 -12.92
CA GLU A 26 1.43 -9.85 -12.56
C GLU A 26 1.07 -9.08 -11.29
N ARG A 27 1.88 -9.19 -10.23
CA ARG A 27 1.66 -8.47 -8.98
C ARG A 27 1.66 -6.96 -9.19
N THR A 28 2.57 -6.44 -10.02
CA THR A 28 2.72 -5.00 -10.27
C THR A 28 1.68 -4.46 -11.24
N SER A 29 1.05 -5.29 -12.07
CA SER A 29 -0.04 -4.85 -12.95
C SER A 29 -1.38 -4.71 -12.23
N ILE A 30 -1.54 -5.30 -11.04
CA ILE A 30 -2.82 -5.23 -10.30
C ILE A 30 -3.02 -3.85 -9.64
N TYR A 31 -1.94 -3.14 -9.33
CA TYR A 31 -2.00 -1.94 -8.49
C TYR A 31 -1.30 -0.78 -9.16
N ALA A 32 -1.92 0.40 -9.14
CA ALA A 32 -1.22 1.62 -9.53
C ALA A 32 -0.15 2.02 -8.50
N ASN A 33 0.92 2.64 -9.01
CA ASN A 33 2.01 3.29 -8.28
C ASN A 33 2.66 2.43 -7.19
N VAL A 34 3.05 1.20 -7.52
CA VAL A 34 3.66 0.26 -6.57
C VAL A 34 5.00 0.78 -6.02
N VAL A 35 5.21 0.63 -4.72
CA VAL A 35 6.44 0.99 -4.01
C VAL A 35 7.24 -0.27 -3.68
N CYS A 36 8.57 -0.25 -3.90
CA CYS A 36 9.44 -1.39 -3.61
C CYS A 36 9.60 -1.62 -2.10
N GLN A 37 9.97 -2.86 -1.71
CA GLN A 37 10.17 -3.22 -0.30
C GLN A 37 11.22 -2.35 0.41
N ALA A 38 12.28 -1.95 -0.29
CA ALA A 38 13.33 -1.13 0.30
C ALA A 38 12.85 0.27 0.67
N CYS A 39 11.94 0.86 -0.12
CA CYS A 39 11.28 2.12 0.25
C CYS A 39 10.24 1.90 1.34
N ASP A 40 9.42 0.86 1.21
CA ASP A 40 8.37 0.55 2.17
C ASP A 40 8.89 0.24 3.59
N SER A 41 10.11 -0.30 3.73
CA SER A 41 10.72 -0.54 5.04
C SER A 41 11.05 0.73 5.83
N ARG A 42 10.94 1.91 5.21
CA ARG A 42 11.12 3.22 5.87
C ARG A 42 9.79 3.92 6.18
N ALA A 43 8.66 3.27 5.92
CA ALA A 43 7.36 3.87 6.13
C ALA A 43 7.11 4.14 7.62
N VAL A 44 6.53 5.30 7.91
CA VAL A 44 6.10 5.71 9.25
C VAL A 44 4.66 6.20 9.24
N THR A 45 4.02 6.27 10.40
CA THR A 45 2.70 6.90 10.58
C THR A 45 2.80 8.42 10.44
N SER A 46 1.66 9.14 10.49
CA SER A 46 1.63 10.61 10.53
C SER A 46 2.33 11.20 11.76
N THR A 47 2.50 10.42 12.83
CA THR A 47 3.24 10.81 14.05
C THR A 47 4.72 10.42 14.00
N GLY A 48 5.15 9.69 12.95
CA GLY A 48 6.53 9.24 12.78
C GLY A 48 6.84 7.88 13.42
N ASP A 49 5.83 7.14 13.88
CA ASP A 49 5.99 5.83 14.50
C ASP A 49 6.05 4.69 13.45
N GLU A 50 6.53 3.52 13.86
CA GLU A 50 6.47 2.32 13.01
C GLU A 50 5.00 1.92 12.77
N PRO A 51 4.55 1.77 11.51
CA PRO A 51 3.14 1.47 11.22
C PRO A 51 2.79 0.06 11.68
N ALA A 52 1.74 -0.08 12.47
CA ALA A 52 1.25 -1.38 12.91
C ALA A 52 0.68 -2.18 11.73
N VAL A 53 0.92 -3.50 11.75
CA VAL A 53 0.52 -4.41 10.67
C VAL A 53 -0.29 -5.61 11.19
N GLY A 54 -1.26 -6.07 10.39
CA GLY A 54 -1.99 -7.32 10.66
C GLY A 54 -2.79 -7.32 11.97
N ARG A 55 -2.64 -8.39 12.79
CA ARG A 55 -3.42 -8.58 14.03
C ARG A 55 -3.04 -7.60 15.15
N GLU A 56 -1.85 -6.99 15.09
CA GLU A 56 -1.39 -6.01 16.09
C GLU A 56 -2.32 -4.77 16.12
N TYR A 57 -2.83 -4.36 14.95
CA TYR A 57 -3.77 -3.24 14.83
C TYR A 57 -5.14 -3.55 15.43
N LEU A 58 -5.54 -4.83 15.45
CA LEU A 58 -6.89 -5.21 15.84
C LEU A 58 -7.14 -5.13 17.34
N GLN A 59 -6.08 -4.95 18.17
CA GLN A 59 -6.15 -4.89 19.64
C GLN A 59 -7.15 -5.90 20.25
N ARG A 60 -7.32 -7.06 19.61
CA ARG A 60 -8.30 -8.09 19.98
C ARG A 60 -7.55 -9.34 20.39
N GLU A 61 -7.83 -9.79 21.61
CA GLU A 61 -7.41 -11.10 22.13
C GLU A 61 -8.19 -12.28 21.52
N SER A 62 -9.15 -12.02 20.61
CA SER A 62 -10.03 -13.07 20.07
C SER A 62 -9.43 -13.77 18.85
N ASP A 63 -9.54 -15.10 18.84
CA ASP A 63 -9.21 -15.99 17.72
C ASP A 63 -10.31 -16.10 16.65
N ASP A 64 -11.36 -15.26 16.72
CA ASP A 64 -12.43 -15.28 15.73
C ASP A 64 -11.88 -14.99 14.32
N PRO A 65 -12.33 -15.71 13.28
CA PRO A 65 -11.93 -15.46 11.91
C PRO A 65 -12.39 -14.06 11.48
N ILE A 66 -11.42 -13.22 11.13
CA ILE A 66 -11.68 -11.87 10.64
C ILE A 66 -11.88 -11.94 9.13
N ASP A 67 -12.91 -11.28 8.62
CA ASP A 67 -13.12 -11.15 7.19
C ASP A 67 -11.87 -10.53 6.54
N SER A 68 -11.25 -11.28 5.64
CA SER A 68 -10.05 -10.86 4.90
C SER A 68 -10.23 -9.53 4.15
N ALA A 69 -11.47 -9.17 3.78
CA ALA A 69 -11.79 -7.88 3.19
C ALA A 69 -11.71 -6.74 4.21
N VAL A 70 -12.03 -7.02 5.48
CA VAL A 70 -11.86 -6.08 6.60
C VAL A 70 -10.39 -5.96 6.95
N VAL A 71 -9.64 -7.06 7.06
CA VAL A 71 -8.19 -7.04 7.33
C VAL A 71 -7.40 -6.28 6.25
N ALA A 72 -7.83 -6.36 4.99
CA ALA A 72 -7.14 -5.71 3.89
C ALA A 72 -7.05 -4.17 3.99
N ASP A 73 -7.94 -3.58 4.80
CA ASP A 73 -8.03 -2.15 5.10
C ASP A 73 -7.64 -1.83 6.56
N VAL A 74 -7.19 -2.82 7.33
CA VAL A 74 -6.87 -2.67 8.75
C VAL A 74 -5.35 -2.65 8.93
N GLY A 75 -4.86 -1.48 9.33
CA GLY A 75 -3.47 -1.13 9.55
C GLY A 75 -3.31 0.39 9.50
N ASP A 76 -2.19 0.90 9.98
CA ASP A 76 -1.94 2.34 9.93
C ASP A 76 -1.87 2.79 8.46
N ASN A 77 -2.78 3.69 8.11
CA ASN A 77 -2.90 4.31 6.79
C ASN A 77 -3.47 5.74 6.99
N PRO A 78 -2.98 6.74 6.22
CA PRO A 78 -1.84 6.64 5.32
C PRO A 78 -0.53 6.41 6.07
N VAL A 79 0.48 5.91 5.34
CA VAL A 79 1.87 5.88 5.80
C VAL A 79 2.69 6.88 5.00
N PHE A 80 3.82 7.30 5.55
CA PHE A 80 4.70 8.30 4.94
C PHE A 80 6.09 7.68 4.74
N ILE A 81 6.61 7.77 3.52
CA ILE A 81 7.95 7.30 3.15
C ILE A 81 8.72 8.49 2.65
N ASP A 82 9.79 8.88 3.35
CA ASP A 82 10.60 10.05 3.00
C ASP A 82 9.75 11.33 2.82
N GLY A 83 8.67 11.45 3.61
CA GLY A 83 7.71 12.57 3.55
C GLY A 83 6.64 12.46 2.46
N GLN A 84 6.66 11.42 1.62
CA GLN A 84 5.64 11.16 0.59
C GLN A 84 4.52 10.28 1.14
N GLN A 85 3.26 10.68 0.91
CA GLN A 85 2.09 9.93 1.36
C GLN A 85 1.91 8.65 0.53
N CYS A 86 1.64 7.54 1.20
CA CYS A 86 1.43 6.23 0.61
C CYS A 86 0.27 5.48 1.31
N TRP A 87 -0.33 4.54 0.60
CA TRP A 87 -1.38 3.67 1.12
C TRP A 87 -1.00 2.21 1.01
N ARG A 88 -1.13 1.48 2.12
CA ARG A 88 -0.95 0.04 2.20
C ARG A 88 -2.27 -0.69 1.98
N ARG A 89 -2.25 -1.72 1.14
CA ARG A 89 -3.33 -2.72 1.05
C ARG A 89 -2.82 -4.04 1.57
N TYR A 90 -3.42 -4.54 2.64
CA TYR A 90 -3.02 -5.77 3.30
C TYR A 90 -3.68 -6.99 2.63
N LYS A 91 -2.96 -8.08 2.43
CA LYS A 91 -3.51 -9.35 1.93
C LYS A 91 -2.59 -10.51 2.28
N PHE A 92 -3.14 -11.63 2.77
CA PHE A 92 -2.43 -12.90 3.01
C PHE A 92 -1.09 -12.76 3.78
N GLY A 93 -1.08 -12.03 4.89
CA GLY A 93 0.11 -11.91 5.75
C GLY A 93 1.20 -10.96 5.23
N GLY A 94 0.91 -10.18 4.19
CA GLY A 94 1.76 -9.08 3.74
C GLY A 94 0.93 -7.91 3.23
N TRP A 95 1.58 -6.95 2.60
CA TRP A 95 0.92 -5.80 1.98
C TRP A 95 1.56 -5.40 0.66
N ILE A 96 0.86 -4.53 -0.05
CA ILE A 96 1.40 -3.75 -1.16
C ILE A 96 1.27 -2.27 -0.79
N THR A 97 2.36 -1.53 -0.95
CA THR A 97 2.39 -0.08 -0.70
C THR A 97 2.31 0.65 -2.02
N ARG A 98 1.52 1.71 -2.05
CA ARG A 98 1.20 2.46 -3.26
C ARG A 98 1.37 3.95 -2.99
N LEU A 99 2.13 4.64 -3.84
CA LEU A 99 2.34 6.08 -3.74
C LEU A 99 1.04 6.84 -4.08
N ASP A 100 0.73 7.82 -3.25
CA ASP A 100 -0.38 8.76 -3.44
C ASP A 100 0.12 10.02 -4.13
N GLU A 101 -0.21 10.20 -5.41
CA GLU A 101 0.16 11.40 -6.18
C GLU A 101 -0.90 12.50 -6.09
N HIS A 102 -1.94 12.28 -5.26
CA HIS A 102 -3.12 13.12 -5.18
C HIS A 102 -3.41 13.61 -3.76
N ASP A 103 -2.53 13.33 -2.80
CA ASP A 103 -2.68 13.72 -1.38
C ASP A 103 -4.07 13.40 -0.83
N CYS A 104 -4.59 12.20 -1.14
CA CYS A 104 -5.95 11.81 -0.81
C CYS A 104 -6.18 11.83 0.71
N GLU A 105 -7.32 12.34 1.16
CA GLU A 105 -7.64 12.44 2.59
C GLU A 105 -8.19 11.12 3.16
N SER A 106 -8.52 10.17 2.29
CA SER A 106 -9.09 8.88 2.70
C SER A 106 -8.74 7.73 1.76
N VAL A 107 -8.77 6.51 2.30
CA VAL A 107 -8.58 5.28 1.49
C VAL A 107 -9.61 5.17 0.37
N ARG A 108 -10.82 5.70 0.58
CA ARG A 108 -11.89 5.71 -0.43
C ARG A 108 -11.51 6.61 -1.59
N GLU A 109 -11.07 7.84 -1.30
CA GLU A 109 -10.62 8.78 -2.31
C GLU A 109 -9.39 8.26 -3.05
N PHE A 110 -8.40 7.75 -2.32
CA PHE A 110 -7.23 7.10 -2.89
C PHE A 110 -7.61 5.99 -3.87
N ARG A 111 -8.56 5.12 -3.49
CA ARG A 111 -9.09 4.08 -4.37
C ARG A 111 -9.77 4.64 -5.61
N GLN A 112 -10.52 5.74 -5.51
CA GLN A 112 -11.19 6.34 -6.66
C GLN A 112 -10.19 6.99 -7.62
N MET A 113 -9.17 7.64 -7.09
CA MET A 113 -8.17 8.35 -7.88
C MET A 113 -7.09 7.44 -8.48
N HIS A 114 -6.87 6.26 -7.88
CA HIS A 114 -5.84 5.29 -8.28
C HIS A 114 -6.44 3.93 -8.70
N ARG A 115 -7.69 3.91 -9.17
CA ARG A 115 -8.29 2.77 -9.89
C ARG A 115 -8.60 3.17 -11.32
N ASP A 116 -8.42 2.22 -12.23
CA ASP A 116 -9.44 1.87 -13.20
C ASP A 116 -9.68 0.35 -13.03
N ASP A 117 -10.94 -0.05 -12.81
CA ASP A 117 -11.34 -1.35 -12.26
C ASP A 117 -10.88 -2.59 -13.06
N VAL A 118 -10.42 -3.63 -12.33
CA VAL A 118 -10.69 -5.04 -12.63
C VAL A 118 -10.87 -5.84 -11.35
#